data_AF-A0A413I1L4-F1
#
_entry.id   AF-A0A413I1L4-F1
#
_cell.length_a   1.000
_cell.length_b   1.000
_cell.length_c   1.000
_cell.angle_alpha   90.00
_cell.angle_beta   90.00
_cell.angle_gamma   90.00
#
_symmetry.space_group_name_H-M   'P 1'
#
loop_
_entity.id
_entity.type
_entity.pdbx_description
1 polymer ?
#
loop_
_entity_poly.entity_id
_entity_poly.type
_entity_poly.pdbx_seq_one_letter_code
_entity_poly.pdbx_strand_id
1 'polypeptide(L)'
;MAPLLDSRVLKAYQELHFDITIDGSVSYAGYFDARKQSITLREESDTVYHELGHFVAFIAGNVDTKANFQAIYQQEKNSFTGSRRIYAIQNASEYFAECFREYTLNPATLKSTCPQTFEAITNALDKITDNQVAQAKAFYGSIWTK
;
A
#
# COMPACT_ATOMS: atom_id res chain seq x y z
N MET A 1 -5.87 -2.16 14.67
CA MET A 1 -6.17 -3.04 13.52
C MET A 1 -6.86 -2.23 12.42
N ALA A 2 -6.79 -2.66 11.15
CA ALA A 2 -7.31 -1.94 9.97
C ALA A 2 -8.69 -2.50 9.51
N PRO A 3 -9.82 -2.07 10.12
CA PRO A 3 -11.13 -2.71 9.93
C PRO A 3 -11.74 -2.54 8.53
N LEU A 4 -11.28 -1.55 7.76
CA LEU A 4 -11.81 -1.25 6.42
C LEU A 4 -10.97 -1.88 5.30
N LEU A 5 -9.98 -2.70 5.65
CA LEU A 5 -9.07 -3.30 4.68
C LEU A 5 -9.80 -4.28 3.75
N ASP A 6 -9.49 -4.20 2.45
CA ASP A 6 -9.96 -5.14 1.46
C ASP A 6 -9.59 -6.58 1.84
N SER A 7 -10.55 -7.51 1.76
CA SER A 7 -10.38 -8.88 2.24
C SER A 7 -9.28 -9.64 1.51
N ARG A 8 -9.00 -9.30 0.25
CA ARG A 8 -7.89 -9.89 -0.54
C ARG A 8 -6.54 -9.48 0.06
N VAL A 9 -6.42 -8.22 0.46
CA VAL A 9 -5.21 -7.71 1.11
C VAL A 9 -5.02 -8.36 2.46
N LEU A 10 -6.08 -8.45 3.27
CA LEU A 10 -6.05 -9.12 4.57
C LEU A 10 -5.62 -10.59 4.43
N LYS A 11 -6.24 -11.34 3.51
CA LYS A 11 -5.90 -12.74 3.24
C LYS A 11 -4.43 -12.89 2.83
N ALA A 12 -3.98 -12.11 1.84
CA ALA A 12 -2.58 -12.15 1.39
C ALA A 12 -1.59 -11.81 2.50
N TYR A 13 -1.90 -10.81 3.33
CA TYR A 13 -1.05 -10.40 4.45
C TYR A 13 -0.89 -11.54 5.47
N GLN A 14 -1.99 -12.24 5.79
CA GLN A 14 -2.00 -13.39 6.69
C GLN A 14 -1.27 -14.61 6.12
N GLU A 15 -1.52 -14.97 4.86
CA GLU A 15 -0.91 -16.13 4.20
C GLU A 15 0.60 -15.99 3.98
N LEU A 16 1.06 -14.74 3.84
CA LEU A 16 2.47 -14.40 3.73
C LEU A 16 3.13 -14.11 5.08
N HIS A 17 2.42 -14.31 6.19
CA HIS A 17 2.92 -14.14 7.55
C HIS A 17 3.55 -12.77 7.81
N PHE A 18 2.94 -11.71 7.28
CA PHE A 18 3.32 -10.36 7.65
C PHE A 18 2.74 -9.98 9.02
N ASP A 19 3.51 -9.25 9.81
CA ASP A 19 3.12 -8.79 11.15
C ASP A 19 2.97 -7.27 11.22
N ILE A 20 2.02 -6.81 12.04
CA ILE A 20 1.91 -5.39 12.41
C ILE A 20 2.33 -5.25 13.88
N THR A 21 3.34 -4.43 14.13
CA THR A 21 3.87 -4.16 15.48
C THR A 21 3.70 -2.68 15.83
N ILE A 22 3.36 -2.39 17.09
CA ILE A 22 3.40 -1.03 17.64
C ILE A 22 4.71 -0.87 18.43
N ASP A 23 5.54 0.10 18.03
CA ASP A 23 6.79 0.46 18.71
C ASP A 23 6.88 1.98 18.86
N GLY A 24 6.51 2.49 20.03
CA GLY A 24 6.52 3.92 20.32
C GLY A 24 7.90 4.57 20.36
N SER A 25 8.99 3.79 20.27
CA SER A 25 10.37 4.31 20.28
C SER A 25 10.87 4.76 18.91
N VAL A 26 10.18 4.38 17.82
CA VAL A 26 10.59 4.70 16.46
C VAL A 26 10.27 6.16 16.08
N SER A 27 11.12 6.75 15.22
CA SER A 27 11.00 8.16 14.81
C SER A 27 10.00 8.40 13.68
N TYR A 28 9.58 7.36 12.97
CA TYR A 28 8.61 7.41 11.87
C TYR A 28 7.20 7.07 12.36
N ALA A 29 6.15 7.46 11.61
CA ALA A 29 4.77 7.12 11.98
C ALA A 29 4.43 5.66 11.66
N GLY A 30 4.94 5.17 10.53
CA GLY A 30 4.81 3.80 10.05
C GLY A 30 6.00 3.42 9.16
N TYR A 31 6.24 2.12 9.01
CA TYR A 31 7.25 1.58 8.12
C TYR A 31 6.93 0.16 7.66
N PHE A 32 6.67 0.01 6.37
CA PHE A 32 6.58 -1.27 5.69
C PHE A 32 7.96 -1.84 5.31
N ASP A 33 8.21 -3.09 5.70
CA ASP A 33 9.42 -3.85 5.36
C ASP A 33 9.05 -5.21 4.75
N ALA A 34 9.11 -5.29 3.42
CA ALA A 34 8.84 -6.52 2.68
C ALA A 34 9.84 -7.64 3.01
N ARG A 35 11.09 -7.33 3.38
CA ARG A 35 12.10 -8.35 3.69
C ARG A 35 11.85 -8.98 5.05
N LYS A 36 11.43 -8.19 6.02
CA LYS A 36 11.11 -8.65 7.38
C LYS A 36 9.67 -9.14 7.55
N GLN A 37 8.86 -9.06 6.50
CA GLN A 37 7.43 -9.36 6.55
C GLN A 37 6.76 -8.57 7.67
N SER A 38 6.92 -7.25 7.68
CA SER A 38 6.42 -6.44 8.80
C SER A 38 5.97 -5.04 8.41
N ILE A 39 5.01 -4.53 9.17
CA ILE A 39 4.71 -3.12 9.32
C ILE A 39 5.00 -2.74 10.78
N THR A 40 5.82 -1.73 11.01
CA THR A 40 5.99 -1.12 12.33
C THR A 40 5.27 0.21 12.37
N LEU A 41 4.37 0.42 13.32
CA LEU A 41 3.72 1.70 13.58
C LEU A 41 4.20 2.27 14.90
N ARG A 42 4.34 3.59 15.00
CA ARG A 42 4.65 4.22 16.29
C ARG A 42 3.50 4.12 17.29
N GLU A 43 2.29 4.27 16.78
CA GLU A 43 1.05 4.22 17.54
C GLU A 43 -0.10 3.75 16.65
N GLU A 44 -1.20 3.29 17.25
CA GLU A 44 -2.40 2.92 16.50
C GLU A 44 -2.99 4.16 15.80
N SER A 45 -3.00 4.14 14.47
CA SER A 45 -3.47 5.25 13.65
C SER A 45 -3.87 4.76 12.26
N ASP A 46 -4.44 5.68 11.47
CA ASP A 46 -4.77 5.43 10.06
C ASP A 46 -3.55 5.26 9.14
N THR A 47 -2.34 5.50 9.66
CA THR A 47 -1.06 5.24 8.97
C THR A 47 -0.94 3.79 8.53
N VAL A 48 -1.57 2.84 9.23
CA VAL A 48 -1.60 1.43 8.82
C VAL A 48 -2.10 1.24 7.38
N TYR A 49 -3.06 2.04 6.93
CA TYR A 49 -3.57 1.94 5.56
C TYR A 49 -2.54 2.44 4.55
N HIS A 50 -1.74 3.44 4.88
CA HIS A 50 -0.64 3.89 4.03
C HIS A 50 0.41 2.76 3.88
N GLU A 51 0.84 2.15 4.98
CA GLU A 51 1.80 1.05 4.95
C GLU A 51 1.26 -0.19 4.21
N LEU A 52 -0.04 -0.46 4.32
CA LEU A 52 -0.72 -1.49 3.53
C LEU A 52 -0.78 -1.12 2.04
N GLY A 53 -0.75 0.16 1.69
CA GLY A 53 -0.59 0.62 0.32
C GLY A 53 0.75 0.19 -0.29
N HIS A 54 1.86 0.29 0.45
CA HIS A 54 3.14 -0.26 0.02
C HIS A 54 3.10 -1.79 -0.13
N PHE A 55 2.44 -2.49 0.79
CA PHE A 55 2.24 -3.94 0.67
C PHE A 55 1.45 -4.31 -0.59
N VAL A 56 0.35 -3.61 -0.88
CA VAL A 56 -0.45 -3.81 -2.09
C VAL A 56 0.39 -3.57 -3.34
N ALA A 57 1.17 -2.49 -3.36
CA ALA A 57 2.06 -2.20 -4.48
C ALA A 57 3.07 -3.32 -4.73
N PHE A 58 3.69 -3.82 -3.65
CA PHE A 58 4.65 -4.93 -3.67
C PHE A 58 4.02 -6.22 -4.21
N ILE A 59 2.91 -6.69 -3.62
CA ILE A 59 2.27 -7.96 -4.02
C ILE A 59 1.71 -7.88 -5.44
N ALA A 60 1.21 -6.72 -5.87
CA ALA A 60 0.75 -6.51 -7.24
C ALA A 60 1.88 -6.43 -8.28
N GLY A 61 3.14 -6.70 -7.89
CA GLY A 61 4.30 -6.76 -8.78
C GLY A 61 5.09 -5.45 -8.86
N ASN A 62 5.13 -4.69 -7.75
CA ASN A 62 5.74 -3.36 -7.65
C ASN A 62 5.12 -2.37 -8.65
N VAL A 63 3.78 -2.28 -8.67
CA VAL A 63 3.01 -1.49 -9.65
C VAL A 63 3.35 -0.01 -9.62
N ASP A 64 3.65 0.52 -8.44
CA ASP A 64 4.05 1.90 -8.16
C ASP A 64 5.37 2.29 -8.87
N THR A 65 6.24 1.32 -9.10
CA THR A 65 7.52 1.53 -9.80
C THR A 65 7.40 1.47 -11.32
N LYS A 66 6.27 1.02 -11.87
CA LYS A 66 6.11 0.77 -13.31
C LYS A 66 5.84 2.08 -14.06
N ALA A 67 6.32 2.14 -15.30
CA ALA A 67 6.22 3.34 -16.14
C ALA A 67 4.76 3.84 -16.33
N ASN A 68 3.80 2.92 -16.42
CA ASN A 68 2.39 3.28 -16.53
C ASN A 68 1.88 4.00 -15.28
N PHE A 69 2.22 3.54 -14.07
CA PHE A 69 1.81 4.22 -12.86
C PHE A 69 2.60 5.51 -12.63
N GLN A 70 3.88 5.54 -12.98
CA GLN A 70 4.67 6.79 -12.95
C GLN A 70 4.04 7.89 -13.82
N ALA A 71 3.50 7.54 -14.99
CA ALA A 71 2.78 8.49 -15.84
C ALA A 71 1.49 9.01 -15.17
N ILE A 72 0.68 8.12 -14.59
CA ILE A 72 -0.52 8.49 -13.81
C ILE A 72 -0.16 9.43 -12.66
N TYR A 73 0.88 9.10 -11.88
CA TYR A 73 1.40 9.93 -10.80
C TYR A 73 1.75 11.35 -11.29
N GLN A 74 2.50 11.49 -12.39
CA GLN A 74 2.85 12.82 -12.90
C GLN A 74 1.62 13.63 -13.32
N GLN A 75 0.58 12.96 -13.84
CA GLN A 75 -0.65 13.60 -14.27
C GLN A 75 -1.56 14.01 -13.10
N GLU A 76 -1.68 13.18 -12.06
CA GLU A 76 -2.71 13.35 -11.01
C GLU A 76 -2.17 13.84 -9.66
N LYS A 77 -0.85 13.80 -9.41
CA LYS A 77 -0.29 14.18 -8.09
C LYS A 77 -0.69 15.57 -7.62
N ASN A 78 -0.83 16.53 -8.53
CA ASN A 78 -1.21 17.89 -8.17
C ASN A 78 -2.69 18.04 -7.82
N SER A 79 -3.53 17.12 -8.31
CA SER A 79 -4.98 17.05 -8.06
C SER A 79 -5.31 16.33 -6.76
N PHE A 80 -4.36 15.60 -6.17
CA PHE A 80 -4.57 14.92 -4.90
C PHE A 80 -4.84 15.90 -3.75
N THR A 81 -5.95 15.68 -3.04
CA THR A 81 -6.47 16.56 -1.97
C THR A 81 -6.40 15.94 -0.58
N GLY A 82 -5.77 14.76 -0.43
CA GLY A 82 -5.63 14.08 0.87
C GLY A 82 -4.83 14.89 1.88
N SER A 83 -5.07 14.64 3.17
CA SER A 83 -4.50 15.43 4.27
C SER A 83 -2.97 15.46 4.32
N ARG A 84 -2.32 14.42 3.78
CA ARG A 84 -0.86 14.24 3.74
C ARG A 84 -0.24 14.58 2.38
N ARG A 85 -0.85 15.48 1.61
CA ARG A 85 -0.46 15.81 0.23
C ARG A 85 1.03 16.09 0.02
N ILE A 86 1.66 16.93 0.84
CA ILE A 86 3.08 17.31 0.66
C ILE A 86 3.98 16.08 0.72
N TYR A 87 3.65 15.14 1.61
CA TYR A 87 4.35 13.87 1.74
C TYR A 87 4.06 12.95 0.54
N ALA A 88 2.76 12.76 0.22
CA ALA A 88 2.32 11.89 -0.87
C ALA A 88 2.98 12.23 -2.22
N ILE A 89 3.14 13.53 -2.56
CA ILE A 89 3.61 13.91 -3.89
C ILE A 89 5.13 13.83 -4.07
N GLN A 90 5.90 13.40 -3.08
CA GLN A 90 7.37 13.32 -3.15
C GLN A 90 7.86 12.35 -4.22
N ASN A 91 7.21 11.19 -4.34
CA ASN A 91 7.51 10.19 -5.34
C ASN A 91 6.29 9.29 -5.60
N ALA A 92 6.38 8.44 -6.64
CA ALA A 92 5.26 7.59 -7.05
C ALA A 92 4.88 6.52 -6.00
N SER A 93 5.84 6.01 -5.21
CA SER A 93 5.57 5.01 -4.16
C SER A 93 4.75 5.62 -3.02
N GLU A 94 5.20 6.75 -2.48
CA GLU A 94 4.46 7.48 -1.44
C GLU A 94 3.09 7.96 -1.92
N TYR A 95 3.03 8.37 -3.19
CA TYR A 95 1.78 8.74 -3.82
C TYR A 95 0.80 7.57 -3.88
N PHE A 96 1.25 6.40 -4.35
CA PHE A 96 0.42 5.19 -4.38
C PHE A 96 -0.08 4.84 -2.99
N ALA A 97 0.81 4.82 -2.00
CA ALA A 97 0.50 4.43 -0.63
C ALA A 97 -0.48 5.39 0.05
N GLU A 98 -0.30 6.71 -0.10
CA GLU A 98 -1.27 7.67 0.42
C GLU A 98 -2.59 7.68 -0.35
N CYS A 99 -2.57 7.49 -1.66
CA CYS A 99 -3.80 7.29 -2.42
C CYS A 99 -4.52 6.00 -2.02
N PHE A 100 -3.82 4.92 -1.65
CA PHE A 100 -4.45 3.71 -1.13
C PHE A 100 -5.11 3.96 0.23
N ARG A 101 -4.48 4.74 1.12
CA ARG A 101 -5.13 5.20 2.35
C ARG A 101 -6.41 5.98 2.05
N GLU A 102 -6.39 6.93 1.13
CA GLU A 102 -7.60 7.68 0.72
C GLU A 102 -8.63 6.82 -0.02
N TYR A 103 -8.20 5.82 -0.79
CA TYR A 103 -9.09 4.84 -1.43
C TYR A 103 -9.89 4.08 -0.36
N THR A 104 -9.23 3.74 0.74
CA THR A 104 -9.84 2.97 1.84
C THR A 104 -10.75 3.84 2.71
N LEU A 105 -10.35 5.07 3.01
CA LEU A 105 -11.05 5.94 3.95
C LEU A 105 -12.07 6.88 3.28
N ASN A 106 -11.75 7.40 2.10
CA ASN A 106 -12.53 8.40 1.37
C ASN A 106 -12.61 8.08 -0.15
N PRO A 107 -13.10 6.90 -0.56
CA PRO A 107 -13.04 6.44 -1.95
C PRO A 107 -13.71 7.39 -2.95
N ALA A 108 -14.81 8.04 -2.57
CA ALA A 108 -15.52 8.98 -3.44
C ALA A 108 -14.67 10.22 -3.75
N THR A 109 -13.93 10.73 -2.77
CA THR A 109 -13.03 11.87 -2.95
C THR A 109 -11.90 11.50 -3.91
N LEU A 110 -11.21 10.38 -3.65
CA LEU A 110 -10.12 9.93 -4.50
C LEU A 110 -10.59 9.69 -5.95
N LYS A 111 -11.74 9.03 -6.13
CA LYS A 111 -12.31 8.79 -7.47
C LYS A 111 -12.60 10.08 -8.23
N SER A 112 -13.01 11.13 -7.53
CA SER A 112 -13.31 12.44 -8.12
C SER A 112 -12.04 13.21 -8.48
N THR A 113 -11.01 13.19 -7.64
CA THR A 113 -9.80 14.02 -7.79
C THR A 113 -8.65 13.34 -8.51
N CYS A 114 -8.55 12.01 -8.40
CA CYS A 114 -7.50 11.17 -8.99
C CYS A 114 -8.11 9.87 -9.58
N PRO A 115 -8.97 9.97 -10.61
CA PRO A 115 -9.71 8.83 -11.15
C PRO A 115 -8.81 7.72 -11.72
N GLN A 116 -7.70 8.05 -12.38
CA GLN A 116 -6.80 7.02 -12.92
C GLN A 116 -6.02 6.33 -11.81
N THR A 117 -5.67 7.05 -10.74
CA THR A 117 -5.04 6.48 -9.56
C THR A 117 -6.00 5.55 -8.82
N PHE A 118 -7.28 5.95 -8.69
CA PHE A 118 -8.34 5.09 -8.14
C PHE A 118 -8.47 3.78 -8.94
N GLU A 119 -8.49 3.87 -10.26
CA GLU A 119 -8.54 2.70 -11.14
C GLU A 119 -7.25 1.86 -11.05
N ALA A 120 -6.08 2.48 -10.97
CA ALA A 120 -4.81 1.79 -10.79
C ALA A 120 -4.76 0.99 -9.47
N ILE A 121 -5.30 1.53 -8.38
CA ILE A 121 -5.43 0.82 -7.09
C ILE A 121 -6.41 -0.34 -7.22
N THR A 122 -7.56 -0.13 -7.88
CA THR A 122 -8.54 -1.20 -8.14
C THR A 122 -7.90 -2.36 -8.91
N ASN A 123 -7.18 -2.04 -9.99
CA ASN A 123 -6.43 -3.02 -10.79
C ASN A 123 -5.30 -3.69 -10.00
N ALA A 124 -4.66 -3.00 -9.06
CA ALA A 124 -3.64 -3.59 -8.19
C ALA A 124 -4.26 -4.61 -7.22
N LEU A 125 -5.42 -4.29 -6.63
CA LEU A 125 -6.18 -5.21 -5.79
C LEU A 125 -6.63 -6.45 -6.56
N ASP A 126 -7.07 -6.30 -7.80
CA ASP A 126 -7.49 -7.42 -8.66
C ASP A 126 -6.34 -8.38 -9.01
N LYS A 127 -5.09 -7.91 -8.94
CA LYS A 127 -3.90 -8.77 -9.10
C LYS A 127 -3.59 -9.61 -7.87
N ILE A 128 -4.14 -9.27 -6.70
CA ILE A 128 -3.94 -10.03 -5.45
C ILE A 128 -4.82 -11.28 -5.49
N THR A 129 -4.36 -12.26 -6.25
CA THR A 129 -4.97 -13.58 -6.38
C THR A 129 -4.14 -14.61 -5.61
N ASP A 130 -4.74 -15.77 -5.31
CA ASP A 130 -4.04 -16.88 -4.65
C ASP A 130 -2.78 -17.30 -5.43
N ASN A 131 -2.83 -17.26 -6.77
CA ASN A 131 -1.66 -17.52 -7.61
C ASN A 131 -0.55 -16.46 -7.43
N GLN A 132 -0.92 -15.18 -7.36
CA GLN A 132 0.04 -14.10 -7.15
C GLN A 132 0.70 -14.21 -5.77
N VAL A 133 -0.08 -14.53 -4.73
CA VAL A 133 0.43 -14.78 -3.37
C VAL A 133 1.37 -15.98 -3.34
N ALA A 134 0.99 -17.09 -3.98
CA ALA A 134 1.84 -18.27 -4.10
C ALA A 134 3.15 -17.97 -4.84
N GLN A 135 3.11 -17.17 -5.91
CA GLN A 135 4.30 -16.73 -6.64
C GLN A 135 5.21 -15.85 -5.76
N ALA A 136 4.64 -14.90 -5.01
CA ALA A 136 5.41 -14.09 -4.07
C ALA A 136 6.09 -14.97 -3.01
N LYS A 137 5.37 -15.94 -2.44
CA LYS A 137 5.93 -16.91 -1.49
C LYS A 137 7.05 -17.74 -2.11
N ALA A 138 6.91 -18.20 -3.34
CA ALA A 138 7.96 -18.95 -4.03
C ALA A 138 9.21 -18.10 -4.30
N PHE A 139 9.03 -16.83 -4.69
CA PHE A 139 10.13 -15.94 -5.06
C PHE A 139 10.90 -15.41 -3.84
N TYR A 140 10.18 -15.00 -2.79
CA TYR A 140 10.76 -14.38 -1.60
C TYR A 140 10.95 -15.36 -0.43
N GLY A 141 10.44 -16.59 -0.53
CA GLY A 141 10.43 -17.57 0.56
C GLY A 141 11.81 -17.94 1.11
N SER A 142 12.90 -17.79 0.34
CA SER A 142 14.26 -17.99 0.87
C SER A 142 14.80 -16.80 1.67
N ILE A 143 14.17 -15.63 1.54
CA ILE A 143 14.50 -14.40 2.29
C ILE A 143 13.61 -14.31 3.53
N TRP A 144 12.35 -14.73 3.39
CA TRP A 144 11.37 -14.80 4.47
C TRP A 144 11.69 -15.97 5.39
N THR A 145 11.92 -15.65 6.67
CA THR A 145 12.41 -16.61 7.68
C THR A 145 11.34 -17.04 8.67
N LYS A 146 10.10 -16.57 8.49
CA LYS A 146 8.93 -16.89 9.30
C LYS A 146 8.14 -18.04 8.68
#